data_AF-A0A967TKN3-F1
#
_entry.id   AF-A0A967TKN3-F1
#
_cell.length_a   1.000
_cell.length_b   1.000
_cell.length_c   1.000
_cell.angle_alpha   90.00
_cell.angle_beta   90.00
_cell.angle_gamma   90.00
#
_symmetry.space_group_name_H-M   'P 1'
#
loop_
_entity.id
_entity.type
_entity.pdbx_description
1 polymer ?
#
loop_
_entity_poly.entity_id
_entity_poly.type
_entity_poly.pdbx_seq_one_letter_code
_entity_poly.pdbx_strand_id
1 'polypeptide(L)' 'PRRVLAAKSEFRRCPGCGQVYWEGSHVRRIRERIGDLLA' A
#
# COMPACT_ATOMS: atom_id res chain seq x y z
N PRO A 1 5.09 14.64 5.88
CA PRO A 1 5.62 13.41 6.53
C PRO A 1 6.89 12.86 5.83
N ARG A 2 8.08 13.42 6.16
CA ARG A 2 9.36 13.04 5.54
C ARG A 2 9.83 11.61 5.88
N ARG A 3 9.62 11.16 7.12
CA ARG A 3 10.05 9.81 7.56
C ARG A 3 9.31 8.68 6.83
N VAL A 4 8.02 8.85 6.55
CA VAL A 4 7.23 7.84 5.84
C VAL A 4 7.70 7.69 4.40
N LEU A 5 8.06 8.80 3.75
CA LEU A 5 8.60 8.79 2.39
C LEU A 5 9.97 8.09 2.32
N ALA A 6 10.83 8.30 3.32
CA ALA A 6 12.14 7.66 3.38
C ALA A 6 12.04 6.13 3.65
N ALA A 7 11.00 5.68 4.34
CA ALA A 7 10.82 4.28 4.72
C ALA A 7 10.08 3.42 3.67
N LYS A 8 9.63 4.00 2.55
CA LYS A 8 8.82 3.32 1.54
C LYS A 8 9.51 3.41 0.18
N SER A 9 9.63 2.26 -0.48
CA SER A 9 10.26 2.12 -1.80
C SER A 9 9.25 2.18 -2.95
N GLU A 10 7.98 1.90 -2.67
CA GLU A 10 6.94 1.76 -3.70
C GLU A 10 5.81 2.77 -3.48
N PHE A 11 5.63 3.64 -4.47
CA PHE A 11 4.55 4.61 -4.54
C PHE A 11 3.76 4.40 -5.83
N ARG A 12 2.44 4.50 -5.75
CA ARG A 12 1.56 4.49 -6.91
C ARG A 12 0.87 5.83 -7.02
N ARG A 13 0.89 6.42 -8.22
CA ARG A 13 0.15 7.64 -8.53
C ARG A 13 -1.08 7.30 -9.35
N CYS A 14 -2.24 7.83 -8.98
CA CYS A 14 -3.45 7.69 -9.79
C CYS A 14 -3.33 8.54 -11.06
N PRO A 15 -3.52 7.96 -12.27
CA PRO A 15 -3.44 8.74 -13.51
C PRO A 15 -4.63 9.69 -13.71
N GLY A 16 -5.77 9.46 -13.03
CA GLY A 16 -6.96 10.31 -13.15
C GLY A 16 -6.95 11.54 -12.23
N CYS A 17 -6.58 11.36 -10.95
CA CYS A 17 -6.64 12.44 -9.95
C CYS A 17 -5.27 12.88 -9.39
N GLY A 18 -4.17 12.23 -9.80
CA GLY A 18 -2.81 12.58 -9.39
C GLY A 18 -2.44 12.23 -7.95
N GLN A 19 -3.37 11.67 -7.16
CA GLN A 19 -3.12 11.28 -5.77
C GLN A 19 -2.04 10.19 -5.67
N VAL A 20 -1.22 10.27 -4.63
CA VAL A 20 -0.12 9.33 -4.37
C VAL A 20 -0.49 8.39 -3.22
N TYR A 21 -0.38 7.10 -3.46
CA TYR A 21 -0.68 6.00 -2.55
C TYR A 21 0.58 5.17 -2.30
N TRP A 22 0.66 4.53 -1.14
CA TRP A 22 1.71 3.58 -0.80
C TRP A 22 1.16 2.51 0.13
N GLU A 23 1.84 1.36 0.21
CA GLU A 23 1.40 0.28 1.08
C GLU A 23 1.65 0.57 2.56
N GLY A 24 0.56 0.58 3.34
CA GLY A 24 0.61 0.65 4.79
C GLY A 24 1.17 -0.62 5.43
N SER A 25 1.52 -0.56 6.72
CA SER A 25 2.02 -1.71 7.49
C SER A 25 1.05 -2.89 7.56
N HIS A 26 -0.26 -2.66 7.36
CA HIS A 26 -1.29 -3.68 7.49
C HIS A 26 -1.58 -4.44 6.19
N VAL A 27 -1.06 -4.00 5.05
CA VAL A 27 -1.37 -4.61 3.73
C VAL A 27 -1.03 -6.09 3.71
N ARG A 28 0.07 -6.51 4.35
CA ARG A 28 0.46 -7.92 4.45
C ARG A 28 -0.63 -8.78 5.10
N ARG A 29 -1.16 -8.36 6.26
CA ARG A 29 -2.22 -9.09 7.00
C ARG A 29 -3.53 -9.15 6.22
N ILE A 30 -3.85 -8.07 5.51
CA ILE A 30 -5.05 -8.00 4.67
C ILE A 30 -4.93 -9.01 3.51
N ARG A 31 -3.77 -9.06 2.85
CA ARG A 31 -3.50 -10.04 1.78
C ARG A 31 -3.59 -11.48 2.25
N GLU A 32 -2.99 -11.79 3.40
CA GLU A 32 -3.08 -13.11 4.04
C GLU A 32 -4.54 -13.51 4.25
N ARG A 33 -5.32 -12.64 4.90
CA ARG A 33 -6.73 -12.91 5.19
C ARG A 33 -7.61 -13.05 3.94
N ILE A 34 -7.32 -12.29 2.88
CA ILE A 34 -8.01 -12.45 1.60
C ILE A 34 -7.66 -13.79 0.96
N GLY A 35 -6.38 -14.19 1.00
CA GLY A 35 -5.93 -15.49 0.51
C GLY A 35 -6.64 -16.64 1.21
N ASP A 36 -6.75 -16.58 2.53
CA ASP A 36 -7.45 -17.59 3.33
C ASP A 36 -8.94 -17.69 2.99
N LEU A 37 -9.59 -16.58 2.62
CA LEU A 37 -11.01 -16.55 2.25
C LEU A 37 -11.30 -17.04 0.82
N LEU A 38 -10.28 -17.07 -0.04
CA LEU A 38 -10.39 -17.47 -1.45
C LEU A 38 -9.94 -18.92 -1.69
N ALA A 39 -9.40 -19.60 -0.68
CA ALA A 39 -9.04 -21.02 -0.69
C ALA A 39 -10.25 -21.91 -0.38
#